data_AF-A0A7S0C6S6-F1
#
_entry.id   AF-A0A7S0C6S6-F1
#
_cell.length_a   1.000
_cell.length_b   1.000
_cell.length_c   1.000
_cell.angle_alpha   90.00
_cell.angle_beta   90.00
_cell.angle_gamma   90.00
#
_symmetry.space_group_name_H-M   'P 1'
#
loop_
_entity.id
_entity.type
_entity.pdbx_description
1 polymer ?
#
loop_
_entity_poly.entity_id
_entity_poly.type
_entity_poly.pdbx_seq_one_letter_code
_entity_poly.pdbx_strand_id
1 'polypeptide(L)'
;MSYASEKNNNVAFGNFYRHVMGPRASTQSRMNLLFQGAFSDLSSRYTAMGNIFFLTCFYSIIFPFGFFYASAVFVVQYWTDKFCLLRNWTMTPRVGTQTTAFSQIFFGITLMIYALMSSYYISSIPYDNACEANNLVNEEYLEAKTATVSIGGIFSQVPISIPDNSKTYYFCDEDMKTFNPLAFLTEPSTQRDREWMNSDQEKITSIYDWVAASLIVICIIMVFNRTIITPILRFFWASYKPVGRANSTTFSEAIEVNGYIPQARIYRRPFPLLLCDISNVSPGLLGWTDPFRGNDHHNVINDIPGLLNKTSDDGSPLFSIVKEWPPIAGKSS
;
A
#
# COMPACT_ATOMS: atom_id res chain seq x y z
N MET A 1 35.55 -27.24 -8.95
CA MET A 1 35.14 -28.47 -8.23
C MET A 1 34.54 -28.19 -6.84
N SER A 2 33.95 -27.00 -6.60
CA SER A 2 33.44 -26.58 -5.28
C SER A 2 31.90 -26.53 -5.16
N TYR A 3 31.16 -26.73 -6.25
CA TYR A 3 29.69 -26.66 -6.26
C TYR A 3 29.00 -28.00 -5.91
N ALA A 4 29.73 -29.12 -5.92
CA ALA A 4 29.16 -30.43 -5.62
C ALA A 4 29.04 -30.72 -4.12
N SER A 5 29.96 -30.17 -3.30
CA SER A 5 29.95 -30.38 -1.85
C SER A 5 28.86 -29.57 -1.13
N GLU A 6 28.51 -28.39 -1.66
CA GLU A 6 27.50 -27.51 -1.05
C GLU A 6 26.07 -28.03 -1.26
N LYS A 7 25.83 -28.79 -2.35
CA LYS A 7 24.53 -29.46 -2.57
C LYS A 7 24.26 -30.56 -1.55
N ASN A 8 25.26 -31.34 -1.13
CA ASN A 8 25.04 -32.45 -0.19
C ASN A 8 24.75 -31.99 1.24
N ASN A 9 25.39 -30.91 1.71
CA ASN A 9 25.12 -30.36 3.04
C ASN A 9 23.69 -29.81 3.16
N ASN A 10 23.17 -29.20 2.10
CA ASN A 10 21.80 -28.69 2.06
C ASN A 10 20.74 -29.80 2.08
N VAL A 11 21.04 -30.99 1.52
CA VAL A 11 20.13 -32.15 1.56
C VAL A 11 20.08 -32.76 2.96
N ALA A 12 21.22 -32.92 3.63
CA ALA A 12 21.27 -33.44 5.00
C ALA A 12 20.53 -32.50 5.98
N PHE A 13 20.78 -31.20 5.88
CA PHE A 13 20.11 -30.21 6.73
C PHE A 13 18.60 -30.13 6.44
N GLY A 14 18.20 -30.22 5.18
CA GLY A 14 16.80 -30.27 4.77
C GLY A 14 16.07 -31.52 5.28
N ASN A 15 16.70 -32.69 5.21
CA ASN A 15 16.16 -33.94 5.72
C ASN A 15 16.04 -33.92 7.25
N PHE A 16 17.07 -33.40 7.95
CA PHE A 16 17.01 -33.23 9.40
C PHE A 16 15.86 -32.31 9.82
N TYR A 17 15.68 -31.16 9.16
CA TYR A 17 14.58 -30.25 9.45
C TYR A 17 13.21 -30.88 9.19
N ARG A 18 13.05 -31.67 8.12
CA ARG A 18 11.77 -32.34 7.80
C ARG A 18 11.44 -33.47 8.76
N HIS A 19 12.43 -34.29 9.12
CA HIS A 19 12.18 -35.51 9.91
C HIS A 19 12.28 -35.29 11.43
N VAL A 20 13.13 -34.36 11.88
CA VAL A 20 13.39 -34.13 13.31
C VAL A 20 12.68 -32.89 13.83
N MET A 21 12.78 -31.74 13.13
CA MET A 21 12.16 -30.48 13.55
C MET A 21 10.76 -30.23 12.96
N GLY A 22 10.30 -31.10 12.05
CA GLY A 22 9.00 -30.97 11.42
C GLY A 22 7.86 -31.11 12.44
N PRO A 23 6.77 -30.33 12.31
CA PRO A 23 5.64 -30.41 13.21
C PRO A 23 4.97 -31.79 13.08
N ARG A 24 4.78 -32.48 14.20
CA ARG A 24 4.14 -33.82 14.25
C ARG A 24 2.73 -33.72 14.78
N ALA A 25 1.83 -34.53 14.22
CA ALA A 25 0.45 -34.66 14.69
C ALA A 25 0.04 -36.13 14.71
N SER A 26 -0.90 -36.48 15.61
CA SER A 26 -1.38 -37.85 15.78
C SER A 26 -2.26 -38.35 14.62
N THR A 27 -2.93 -37.43 13.90
CA THR A 27 -3.83 -37.76 12.80
C THR A 27 -3.35 -37.13 11.49
N GLN A 28 -3.55 -37.84 10.38
CA GLN A 28 -3.18 -37.35 9.05
C GLN A 28 -3.87 -36.02 8.72
N SER A 29 -5.14 -35.84 9.09
CA SER A 29 -5.88 -34.59 8.87
C SER A 29 -5.24 -33.41 9.61
N ARG A 30 -4.77 -33.63 10.85
CA ARG A 30 -4.09 -32.59 11.63
C ARG A 30 -2.69 -32.33 11.10
N MET A 31 -2.03 -33.36 10.56
CA MET A 31 -0.76 -33.21 9.85
C MET A 31 -0.93 -32.36 8.59
N ASN A 32 -1.95 -32.61 7.77
CA ASN A 32 -2.28 -31.81 6.59
C ASN A 32 -2.59 -30.35 6.95
N LEU A 33 -3.27 -30.11 8.08
CA LEU A 33 -3.51 -28.74 8.59
C LEU A 33 -2.21 -28.01 8.97
N LEU A 34 -1.19 -28.72 9.49
CA LEU A 34 0.12 -28.12 9.80
C LEU A 34 0.92 -27.77 8.54
N PHE A 35 0.65 -28.47 7.43
CA PHE A 35 1.21 -28.15 6.11
C PHE A 35 0.37 -27.14 5.33
N GLN A 36 -0.78 -26.71 5.87
CA GLN A 36 -1.54 -25.62 5.30
C GLN A 36 -0.79 -24.31 5.59
N GLY A 37 -0.32 -23.64 4.54
CA GLY A 37 0.37 -22.36 4.69
C GLY A 37 -0.47 -21.33 5.47
N ALA A 38 0.20 -20.43 6.17
CA ALA A 38 -0.46 -19.40 6.95
C ALA A 38 -1.30 -18.49 6.05
N PHE A 39 -2.46 -18.05 6.55
CA PHE A 39 -3.28 -17.06 5.87
C PHE A 39 -2.58 -15.70 5.93
N SER A 40 -2.36 -15.09 4.77
CA SER A 40 -1.82 -13.74 4.68
C SER A 40 -2.94 -12.74 4.43
N ASP A 41 -3.13 -11.81 5.36
CA ASP A 41 -3.99 -10.66 5.14
C ASP A 41 -3.21 -9.57 4.37
N LEU A 42 -3.45 -9.53 3.06
CA LEU A 42 -2.84 -8.56 2.16
C LEU A 42 -3.24 -7.12 2.51
N SER A 43 -4.44 -6.91 3.05
CA SER A 43 -4.94 -5.57 3.35
C SER A 43 -4.15 -4.92 4.49
N SER A 44 -3.92 -5.66 5.58
CA SER A 44 -3.08 -5.23 6.71
C SER A 44 -1.65 -4.84 6.26
N ARG A 45 -1.06 -5.61 5.34
CA ARG A 45 0.27 -5.33 4.77
C ARG A 45 0.32 -4.02 3.99
N TYR A 46 -0.66 -3.78 3.11
CA TYR A 46 -0.75 -2.52 2.36
C TYR A 46 -0.96 -1.32 3.27
N THR A 47 -1.79 -1.46 4.30
CA THR A 47 -2.00 -0.40 5.31
C THR A 47 -0.71 -0.09 6.06
N ALA A 48 0.07 -1.10 6.46
CA ALA A 48 1.35 -0.90 7.11
C ALA A 48 2.36 -0.17 6.20
N MET A 49 2.46 -0.57 4.93
CA MET A 49 3.30 0.13 3.94
C MET A 49 2.86 1.58 3.73
N GLY A 50 1.55 1.81 3.63
CA GLY A 50 0.96 3.14 3.50
C GLY A 50 1.29 4.05 4.68
N ASN A 51 1.19 3.53 5.91
CA ASN A 51 1.52 4.26 7.13
C ASN A 51 3.00 4.65 7.18
N ILE A 52 3.91 3.72 6.85
CA ILE A 52 5.35 4.00 6.79
C ILE A 52 5.64 5.09 5.75
N PHE A 53 5.05 4.97 4.56
CA PHE A 53 5.24 5.94 3.48
C PHE A 53 4.71 7.33 3.87
N PHE A 54 3.49 7.41 4.41
CA PHE A 54 2.88 8.65 4.88
C PHE A 54 3.71 9.31 5.97
N LEU A 55 4.11 8.55 7.00
CA LEU A 55 4.94 9.04 8.09
C LEU A 55 6.29 9.56 7.57
N THR A 56 6.93 8.82 6.67
CA THR A 56 8.21 9.22 6.08
C THR A 56 8.08 10.54 5.32
N CYS A 57 7.08 10.66 4.45
CA CYS A 57 6.87 11.89 3.70
C CYS A 57 6.60 13.07 4.65
N PHE A 58 5.71 12.89 5.64
CA PHE A 58 5.35 13.94 6.58
C PHE A 58 6.55 14.47 7.40
N TYR A 59 7.40 13.57 7.91
CA TYR A 59 8.53 13.95 8.76
C TYR A 59 9.83 14.23 7.99
N SER A 60 9.90 13.91 6.70
CA SER A 60 11.14 14.07 5.91
C SER A 60 11.61 15.51 5.75
N ILE A 61 10.71 16.48 5.89
CA ILE A 61 11.03 17.91 5.87
C ILE A 61 11.95 18.27 7.04
N ILE A 62 11.66 17.74 8.22
CA ILE A 62 12.43 17.99 9.45
C ILE A 62 13.64 17.04 9.50
N PHE A 63 13.48 15.80 9.05
CA PHE A 63 14.50 14.76 9.11
C PHE A 63 14.63 14.01 7.77
N PRO A 64 15.45 14.51 6.82
CA PRO A 64 15.55 13.94 5.48
C PRO A 64 16.10 12.52 5.45
N PHE A 65 16.86 12.12 6.47
CA PHE A 65 17.31 10.73 6.66
C PHE A 65 16.16 9.73 6.83
N GLY A 66 14.94 10.19 7.11
CA GLY A 66 13.74 9.36 7.14
C GLY A 66 13.55 8.53 5.86
N PHE A 67 13.87 9.10 4.68
CA PHE A 67 13.77 8.36 3.40
C PHE A 67 14.72 7.16 3.33
N PHE A 68 15.91 7.28 3.90
CA PHE A 68 16.87 6.18 3.95
C PHE A 68 16.34 5.02 4.81
N TYR A 69 15.80 5.34 5.99
CA TYR A 69 15.18 4.34 6.86
C TYR A 69 13.97 3.67 6.21
N ALA A 70 13.08 4.45 5.58
CA ALA A 70 11.92 3.90 4.88
C ALA A 70 12.33 2.96 3.74
N SER A 71 13.35 3.33 2.97
CA SER A 71 13.91 2.49 1.91
C SER A 71 14.42 1.15 2.47
N ALA A 72 15.21 1.17 3.55
CA ALA A 72 15.71 -0.03 4.20
C ALA A 72 14.56 -0.93 4.69
N VAL A 73 13.52 -0.35 5.30
CA VAL A 73 12.33 -1.09 5.74
C VAL A 73 11.61 -1.74 4.56
N PHE A 74 11.41 -1.03 3.45
CA PHE A 74 10.78 -1.61 2.26
C PHE A 74 11.61 -2.72 1.62
N VAL A 75 12.94 -2.63 1.63
CA VAL A 75 13.82 -3.71 1.15
C VAL A 75 13.65 -4.97 2.00
N VAL A 76 13.71 -4.84 3.33
CA VAL A 76 13.53 -5.97 4.25
C VAL A 76 12.14 -6.57 4.08
N GLN A 77 11.11 -5.73 3.98
CA GLN A 77 9.74 -6.18 3.79
C GLN A 77 9.55 -6.89 2.45
N TYR A 78 10.13 -6.37 1.37
CA TYR A 78 10.08 -7.03 0.04
C TYR A 78 10.66 -8.44 0.10
N TRP A 79 11.84 -8.62 0.68
CA TRP A 79 12.47 -9.94 0.75
C TRP A 79 11.73 -10.90 1.68
N THR A 80 11.23 -10.40 2.81
CA THR A 80 10.45 -11.19 3.76
C THR A 80 9.14 -11.64 3.12
N ASP A 81 8.42 -10.75 2.46
CA ASP A 81 7.15 -11.05 1.82
C ASP A 81 7.34 -11.98 0.62
N LYS A 82 8.39 -11.79 -0.17
CA LYS A 82 8.78 -12.71 -1.25
C LYS A 82 9.06 -14.12 -0.72
N PHE A 83 9.82 -14.24 0.37
CA PHE A 83 10.10 -15.52 0.99
C PHE A 83 8.83 -16.18 1.53
N CYS A 84 8.00 -15.42 2.24
CA CYS A 84 6.75 -15.92 2.80
C CYS A 84 5.75 -16.35 1.71
N LEU A 85 5.60 -15.58 0.62
CA LEU A 85 4.75 -15.92 -0.52
C LEU A 85 5.14 -17.24 -1.18
N LEU A 86 6.45 -17.51 -1.30
CA LEU A 86 6.94 -18.71 -1.99
C LEU A 86 6.92 -19.96 -1.11
N ARG A 87 6.91 -19.82 0.22
CA ARG A 87 7.16 -20.96 1.12
C ARG A 87 6.16 -21.16 2.25
N ASN A 88 5.65 -20.07 2.84
CA ASN A 88 4.88 -20.15 4.09
C ASN A 88 3.41 -19.82 3.91
N TRP A 89 3.06 -18.94 2.97
CA TRP A 89 1.70 -18.47 2.81
C TRP A 89 0.89 -19.35 1.87
N THR A 90 -0.38 -19.52 2.22
CA THR A 90 -1.35 -20.06 1.26
C THR A 90 -1.58 -19.05 0.15
N MET A 91 -1.96 -19.54 -1.03
CA MET A 91 -2.38 -18.69 -2.13
C MET A 91 -3.50 -17.77 -1.65
N THR A 92 -3.21 -16.47 -1.61
CA THR A 92 -4.19 -15.46 -1.23
C THR A 92 -5.32 -15.48 -2.26
N PRO A 93 -6.57 -15.17 -1.84
CA PRO A 93 -7.65 -14.95 -2.79
C PRO A 93 -7.19 -13.93 -3.84
N ARG A 94 -7.64 -14.08 -5.08
CA ARG A 94 -7.31 -13.14 -6.15
C ARG A 94 -7.95 -11.79 -5.82
N VAL A 95 -7.19 -10.94 -5.12
CA VAL A 95 -7.60 -9.58 -4.85
C VAL A 95 -7.62 -8.86 -6.19
N GLY A 96 -8.78 -8.34 -6.55
CA GLY A 96 -8.98 -7.67 -7.83
C GLY A 96 -8.14 -6.40 -7.96
N THR A 97 -8.18 -5.80 -9.15
CA THR A 97 -7.50 -4.53 -9.49
C THR A 97 -7.90 -3.33 -8.62
N GLN A 98 -8.90 -3.48 -7.75
CA GLN A 98 -9.41 -2.43 -6.87
C GLN A 98 -8.37 -1.97 -5.84
N THR A 99 -7.58 -2.89 -5.26
CA THR A 99 -6.56 -2.53 -4.26
C THR A 99 -5.45 -1.69 -4.87
N THR A 100 -4.98 -2.05 -6.08
CA THR A 100 -4.02 -1.24 -6.83
C THR A 100 -4.56 0.16 -7.06
N ALA A 101 -5.81 0.26 -7.50
CA ALA A 101 -6.45 1.54 -7.79
C ALA A 101 -6.63 2.42 -6.54
N PHE A 102 -6.90 1.83 -5.38
CA PHE A 102 -6.95 2.54 -4.11
C PHE A 102 -5.56 3.03 -3.68
N SER A 103 -4.55 2.16 -3.74
CA SER A 103 -3.18 2.50 -3.34
C SER A 103 -2.58 3.65 -4.17
N GLN A 104 -2.86 3.70 -5.47
CA GLN A 104 -2.41 4.78 -6.35
C GLN A 104 -2.98 6.15 -5.93
N ILE A 105 -4.25 6.20 -5.55
CA ILE A 105 -4.88 7.44 -5.06
C ILE A 105 -4.24 7.84 -3.73
N PHE A 106 -4.11 6.90 -2.80
CA PHE A 106 -3.53 7.17 -1.48
C PHE A 106 -2.09 7.71 -1.56
N PHE A 107 -1.23 7.07 -2.36
CA PHE A 107 0.14 7.53 -2.56
C PHE A 107 0.20 8.88 -3.27
N GLY A 108 -0.67 9.12 -4.26
CA GLY A 108 -0.78 10.42 -4.93
C GLY A 108 -1.17 11.54 -3.97
N ILE A 109 -2.20 11.32 -3.13
CA ILE A 109 -2.63 12.29 -2.11
C ILE A 109 -1.51 12.55 -1.10
N THR A 110 -0.83 11.50 -0.63
CA THR A 110 0.27 11.62 0.32
C THR A 110 1.42 12.45 -0.25
N LEU A 111 1.82 12.21 -1.51
CA LEU A 111 2.84 12.99 -2.20
C LEU A 111 2.42 14.46 -2.40
N MET A 112 1.15 14.70 -2.69
CA MET A 112 0.61 16.06 -2.82
C MET A 112 0.68 16.81 -1.49
N ILE A 113 0.25 16.19 -0.39
CA ILE A 113 0.34 16.77 0.96
C ILE A 113 1.80 17.06 1.32
N TYR A 114 2.70 16.12 1.03
CA TYR A 114 4.12 16.30 1.25
C TYR A 114 4.70 17.50 0.48
N ALA A 115 4.41 17.62 -0.81
CA ALA A 115 4.91 18.72 -1.62
C ALA A 115 4.40 20.07 -1.14
N LEU A 116 3.11 20.15 -0.79
CA LEU A 116 2.51 21.34 -0.19
C LEU A 116 3.19 21.72 1.12
N MET A 117 3.29 20.78 2.06
CA MET A 117 3.96 21.04 3.34
C MET A 117 5.41 21.44 3.11
N SER A 118 6.13 20.77 2.22
CA SER A 118 7.53 21.07 1.95
C SER A 118 7.73 22.49 1.43
N SER A 119 6.84 22.99 0.57
CA SER A 119 6.86 24.38 0.11
C SER A 119 6.71 25.35 1.30
N TYR A 120 5.67 25.17 2.13
CA TYR A 120 5.45 26.02 3.32
C TYR A 120 6.56 25.95 4.36
N TYR A 121 7.16 24.78 4.59
CA TYR A 121 8.22 24.68 5.58
C TYR A 121 9.50 25.34 5.07
N ILE A 122 9.84 25.17 3.79
CA ILE A 122 11.04 25.77 3.21
C ILE A 122 10.91 27.29 3.10
N SER A 123 9.70 27.78 2.81
CA SER A 123 9.46 29.22 2.78
C SER A 123 9.75 29.86 4.13
N SER A 124 9.40 29.21 5.25
CA SER A 124 9.53 29.77 6.60
C SER A 124 10.88 29.54 7.27
N ILE A 125 11.89 28.98 6.59
CA ILE A 125 13.26 28.92 7.14
C ILE A 125 13.81 30.35 7.21
N PRO A 126 14.40 30.82 8.32
CA PRO A 126 14.94 30.09 9.48
C PRO A 126 14.04 29.95 10.73
N TYR A 127 12.75 30.29 10.66
CA TYR A 127 11.74 30.20 11.73
C TYR A 127 12.00 31.09 12.95
N ASP A 128 12.79 32.15 12.79
CA ASP A 128 13.10 33.10 13.87
C ASP A 128 12.29 34.41 13.78
N ASN A 129 11.49 34.58 12.70
CA ASN A 129 10.70 35.78 12.44
C ASN A 129 11.55 37.07 12.46
N ALA A 130 12.85 36.96 12.13
CA ALA A 130 13.81 38.05 12.19
C ALA A 130 14.31 38.41 10.79
N CYS A 131 13.80 39.51 10.25
CA CYS A 131 14.16 39.98 8.92
C CYS A 131 15.24 41.05 8.96
N GLU A 132 16.20 40.96 8.06
CA GLU A 132 17.27 41.94 7.90
C GLU A 132 16.70 43.28 7.39
N ALA A 133 16.97 44.38 8.08
CA ALA A 133 16.68 45.72 7.61
C ALA A 133 17.90 46.33 6.90
N ASN A 134 17.64 47.13 5.86
CA ASN A 134 18.67 47.85 5.10
C ASN A 134 19.43 48.92 5.90
N ASN A 135 18.95 49.24 7.11
CA ASN A 135 19.55 50.27 7.95
C ASN A 135 20.63 49.64 8.84
N LEU A 136 21.78 50.30 8.92
CA LEU A 136 22.79 49.99 9.93
C LEU A 136 22.30 50.40 11.32
N VAL A 137 22.86 49.78 12.35
CA VAL A 137 22.57 50.15 13.74
C VAL A 137 22.91 51.63 13.96
N ASN A 138 21.95 52.40 14.49
CA ASN A 138 22.17 53.81 14.83
C ASN A 138 23.34 53.94 15.83
N GLU A 139 24.17 54.97 15.66
CA GLU A 139 25.37 55.22 16.48
C GLU A 139 25.07 55.26 18.00
N GLU A 140 23.85 55.63 18.40
CA GLU A 140 23.36 55.62 19.79
C GLU A 140 23.38 54.23 20.46
N TYR A 141 23.41 53.16 19.67
CA TYR A 141 23.45 51.78 20.16
C TYR A 141 24.85 51.15 20.08
N LEU A 142 25.86 51.86 19.55
CA LEU A 142 27.24 51.38 19.48
C LEU A 142 27.97 51.51 20.82
N GLU A 143 27.51 52.41 21.69
CA GLU A 143 28.04 52.51 23.04
C GLU A 143 27.74 51.23 23.84
N ALA A 144 28.75 50.70 24.52
CA ALA A 144 28.64 49.48 25.32
C ALA A 144 27.55 49.64 26.40
N LYS A 145 26.39 49.02 26.18
CA LYS A 145 25.28 49.00 27.14
C LYS A 145 25.36 47.73 27.99
N THR A 146 25.16 47.88 29.30
CA THR A 146 25.06 46.75 30.23
C THR A 146 23.62 46.24 30.24
N ALA A 147 23.40 45.00 29.82
CA ALA A 147 22.10 44.34 29.99
C ALA A 147 22.09 43.53 31.28
N THR A 148 20.97 43.55 32.00
CA THR A 148 20.75 42.70 33.17
C THR A 148 20.08 41.41 32.73
N VAL A 149 20.80 40.29 32.79
CA VAL A 149 20.26 38.97 32.49
C VAL A 149 20.00 38.23 33.80
N SER A 150 18.81 37.66 33.94
CA SER A 150 18.46 36.77 35.07
C SER A 150 18.57 35.32 34.62
N ILE A 151 19.56 34.60 35.14
CA ILE A 151 19.69 33.15 34.95
C ILE A 151 19.51 32.51 36.32
N GLY A 152 18.40 31.80 36.51
CA GLY A 152 18.11 31.11 37.78
C GLY A 152 17.92 32.03 38.99
N GLY A 153 17.48 33.28 38.80
CA GLY A 153 17.22 34.24 39.88
C GLY A 153 18.44 35.06 40.33
N ILE A 154 19.62 34.84 39.72
CA ILE A 154 20.80 35.69 39.92
C ILE A 154 20.84 36.72 38.80
N PHE A 155 20.86 38.00 39.15
CA PHE A 155 21.04 39.10 38.21
C PHE A 155 22.53 39.31 37.96
N SER A 156 22.98 39.08 36.73
CA SER A 156 24.34 39.41 36.29
C SER A 156 24.28 40.48 35.21
N GLN A 157 25.11 41.52 35.33
CA GLN A 157 25.28 42.51 34.27
C GLN A 157 26.26 41.96 33.25
N VAL A 158 25.81 41.79 32.01
CA VAL A 158 26.65 41.36 30.90
C VAL A 158 26.86 42.57 29.98
N PRO A 159 28.11 42.99 29.70
CA PRO A 159 28.37 44.03 28.73
C PRO A 159 28.03 43.51 27.33
N ILE A 160 27.16 44.21 26.61
CA ILE A 160 26.84 43.91 25.22
C ILE A 160 27.54 44.96 24.36
N SER A 161 28.57 44.54 23.62
CA SER A 161 29.22 45.36 22.60
C SER A 161 28.69 44.97 21.23
N ILE A 162 28.01 45.89 20.54
CA ILE A 162 27.52 45.69 19.18
C ILE A 162 28.60 46.21 18.21
N PRO A 163 29.05 45.42 17.23
CA PRO A 163 30.06 45.88 16.28
C PRO A 163 29.54 46.98 15.35
N ASP A 164 30.40 47.93 14.98
CA ASP A 164 30.15 49.16 14.19
C ASP A 164 29.65 48.95 12.75
N ASN A 165 29.30 47.74 12.36
CA ASN A 165 28.76 47.43 11.03
C ASN A 165 27.70 46.31 11.09
N SER A 166 27.03 46.19 12.23
CA SER A 166 25.94 45.25 12.40
C SER A 166 24.67 45.78 11.70
N LYS A 167 23.94 44.85 11.10
CA LYS A 167 22.67 45.14 10.45
C LYS A 167 21.55 45.14 11.49
N THR A 168 20.55 45.99 11.29
CA THR A 168 19.35 45.95 12.14
C THR A 168 18.44 44.81 11.68
N TYR A 169 17.71 44.21 12.62
CA TYR A 169 16.68 43.22 12.34
C TYR A 169 15.33 43.75 12.82
N TYR A 170 14.27 43.42 12.12
CA TYR A 170 12.90 43.71 12.53
C TYR A 170 12.07 42.43 12.55
N PHE A 171 11.00 42.45 13.34
CA PHE A 171 10.06 41.35 13.38
C PHE A 171 9.26 41.29 12.08
N CYS A 172 9.25 40.14 11.44
CA CYS A 172 8.45 39.82 10.27
C CYS A 172 7.72 38.50 10.50
N ASP A 173 6.46 38.44 10.12
CA ASP A 173 5.70 37.19 10.21
C ASP A 173 6.10 36.30 9.02
N GLU A 174 6.95 35.31 9.26
CA GLU A 174 7.40 34.33 8.26
C GLU A 174 6.40 33.17 8.10
N ASP A 175 5.35 33.10 8.93
CA ASP A 175 4.32 32.07 8.84
C ASP A 175 3.29 32.41 7.76
N MET A 176 3.59 32.06 6.52
CA MET A 176 2.68 32.27 5.40
C MET A 176 1.32 31.55 5.56
N LYS A 177 1.17 30.62 6.52
CA LYS A 177 -0.11 29.92 6.78
C LYS A 177 -1.14 30.79 7.47
N THR A 178 -0.71 31.81 8.22
CA THR A 178 -1.61 32.74 8.94
C THR A 178 -2.08 33.88 8.06
N PHE A 179 -1.53 34.01 6.84
CA PHE A 179 -1.86 35.10 5.93
C PHE A 179 -3.33 35.00 5.46
N ASN A 180 -4.00 36.16 5.38
CA ASN A 180 -5.37 36.28 4.87
C ASN A 180 -5.44 37.28 3.69
N PRO A 181 -5.60 36.83 2.45
CA PRO A 181 -5.91 35.45 2.03
C PRO A 181 -4.72 34.50 2.21
N LEU A 182 -5.02 33.21 2.38
CA LEU A 182 -4.01 32.14 2.43
C LEU A 182 -3.18 32.19 1.14
N ALA A 183 -1.87 32.30 1.26
CA ALA A 183 -0.97 32.29 0.11
C ALA A 183 -0.98 30.89 -0.52
N PHE A 184 -1.68 30.72 -1.63
CA PHE A 184 -1.68 29.46 -2.35
C PHE A 184 -0.37 29.34 -3.15
N LEU A 185 0.52 28.47 -2.66
CA LEU A 185 1.93 28.41 -3.07
C LEU A 185 2.68 29.66 -2.56
N THR A 186 3.86 29.46 -1.99
CA THR A 186 4.61 30.49 -1.27
C THR A 186 5.37 31.41 -2.23
N GLU A 187 4.64 31.94 -3.21
CA GLU A 187 5.22 32.69 -4.31
C GLU A 187 5.90 33.96 -3.76
N PRO A 188 7.14 34.26 -4.20
CA PRO A 188 7.88 35.43 -3.72
C PRO A 188 7.12 36.76 -3.85
N SER A 189 6.25 36.87 -4.84
CA SER A 189 5.43 38.06 -5.10
C SER A 189 4.34 38.30 -4.02
N THR A 190 4.05 37.32 -3.18
CA THR A 190 3.03 37.42 -2.12
C THR A 190 3.55 38.05 -0.81
N GLN A 191 4.83 38.44 -0.77
CA GLN A 191 5.41 39.20 0.34
C GLN A 191 4.74 40.59 0.42
N ARG A 192 3.93 40.85 1.47
CA ARG A 192 3.07 42.04 1.55
C ARG A 192 3.83 43.36 1.68
N ASP A 193 4.70 43.42 2.68
CA ASP A 193 5.19 44.72 3.17
C ASP A 193 6.67 44.93 2.88
N ARG A 194 7.48 43.87 2.89
CA ARG A 194 8.93 43.91 2.62
C ARG A 194 9.42 42.59 2.06
N GLU A 195 10.36 42.67 1.13
CA GLU A 195 11.14 41.53 0.68
C GLU A 195 12.03 41.07 1.85
N TRP A 196 11.73 39.89 2.37
CA TRP A 196 12.49 39.28 3.46
C TRP A 196 13.22 38.01 3.06
N MET A 197 12.71 37.30 2.04
CA MET A 197 13.39 36.14 1.51
C MET A 197 14.70 36.55 0.85
N ASN A 198 15.79 35.89 1.22
CA ASN A 198 17.04 35.99 0.49
C ASN A 198 16.86 35.47 -0.95
N SER A 199 17.58 36.05 -1.92
CA SER A 199 17.46 35.64 -3.33
C SER A 199 17.69 34.15 -3.61
N ASP A 200 18.46 33.45 -2.77
CA ASP A 200 18.66 32.01 -2.88
C ASP A 200 17.52 31.20 -2.27
N GLN A 201 16.96 31.67 -1.15
CA GLN A 201 15.76 31.11 -0.54
C GLN A 201 14.57 31.27 -1.49
N GLU A 202 14.43 32.43 -2.11
CA GLU A 202 13.42 32.73 -3.12
C GLU A 202 13.45 31.70 -4.27
N LYS A 203 14.64 31.43 -4.82
CA LYS A 203 14.83 30.44 -5.89
C LYS A 203 14.44 29.03 -5.43
N ILE A 204 14.86 28.62 -4.24
CA ILE A 204 14.56 27.28 -3.72
C ILE A 204 13.05 27.15 -3.48
N THR A 205 12.44 28.11 -2.80
CA THR A 205 10.99 28.14 -2.56
C THR A 205 10.21 28.08 -3.87
N SER A 206 10.61 28.88 -4.87
CA SER A 206 10.00 28.86 -6.21
C SER A 206 10.06 27.47 -6.87
N ILE A 207 11.18 26.76 -6.76
CA ILE A 207 11.30 25.39 -7.28
C ILE A 207 10.31 24.45 -6.58
N TYR A 208 10.23 24.51 -5.24
CA TYR A 208 9.30 23.68 -4.47
C TYR A 208 7.83 24.01 -4.79
N ASP A 209 7.49 25.27 -4.99
CA ASP A 209 6.16 25.71 -5.39
C ASP A 209 5.76 25.18 -6.76
N TRP A 210 6.66 25.26 -7.75
CA TRP A 210 6.42 24.71 -9.08
C TRP A 210 6.26 23.19 -9.07
N VAL A 211 7.03 22.49 -8.23
CA VAL A 211 6.89 21.05 -8.03
C VAL A 211 5.55 20.71 -7.37
N ALA A 212 5.15 21.44 -6.33
CA ALA A 212 3.86 21.26 -5.65
C ALA A 212 2.70 21.52 -6.61
N ALA A 213 2.73 22.63 -7.36
CA ALA A 213 1.74 22.96 -8.38
C ALA A 213 1.63 21.85 -9.44
N SER A 214 2.76 21.37 -9.95
CA SER A 214 2.81 20.28 -10.94
C SER A 214 2.17 19.00 -10.41
N LEU A 215 2.46 18.63 -9.16
CA LEU A 215 1.87 17.44 -8.52
C LEU A 215 0.37 17.59 -8.30
N ILE A 216 -0.11 18.78 -7.90
CA ILE A 216 -1.55 19.08 -7.78
C ILE A 216 -2.24 18.91 -9.14
N VAL A 217 -1.68 19.47 -10.20
CA VAL A 217 -2.23 19.33 -11.56
C VAL A 217 -2.26 17.87 -12.00
N ILE A 218 -1.18 17.10 -11.77
CA ILE A 218 -1.15 15.66 -12.07
C ILE A 218 -2.23 14.91 -11.29
N CYS A 219 -2.38 15.18 -10.00
CA CYS A 219 -3.41 14.56 -9.17
C CYS A 219 -4.82 14.90 -9.67
N ILE A 220 -5.08 16.15 -10.04
CA ILE A 220 -6.35 16.59 -10.64
C ILE A 220 -6.61 15.84 -11.96
N ILE A 221 -5.62 15.77 -12.85
CA ILE A 221 -5.74 15.03 -14.11
C ILE A 221 -6.01 13.55 -13.86
N MET A 222 -5.32 12.92 -12.92
CA MET A 222 -5.53 11.51 -12.57
C MET A 222 -6.94 11.26 -12.03
N VAL A 223 -7.42 12.11 -11.12
CA VAL A 223 -8.79 12.02 -10.58
C VAL A 223 -9.80 12.25 -11.69
N PHE A 224 -9.66 13.32 -12.48
CA PHE A 224 -10.54 13.67 -13.60
C PHE A 224 -10.61 12.55 -14.65
N ASN A 225 -9.47 11.97 -15.03
CA ASN A 225 -9.42 10.87 -15.99
C ASN A 225 -10.17 9.64 -15.46
N ARG A 226 -10.06 9.36 -14.16
CA ARG A 226 -10.73 8.23 -13.54
C ARG A 226 -12.23 8.46 -13.31
N THR A 227 -12.63 9.64 -12.86
CA THR A 227 -14.01 9.94 -12.45
C THR A 227 -14.89 10.38 -13.61
N ILE A 228 -14.33 11.06 -14.62
CA ILE A 228 -15.09 11.65 -15.72
C ILE A 228 -14.77 10.96 -17.03
N ILE A 229 -13.50 10.89 -17.44
CA ILE A 229 -13.13 10.34 -18.76
C ILE A 229 -13.45 8.84 -18.86
N THR A 230 -13.03 8.04 -17.88
CA THR A 230 -13.23 6.59 -17.89
C THR A 230 -14.71 6.17 -18.01
N PRO A 231 -15.65 6.69 -17.19
CA PRO A 231 -17.06 6.33 -17.35
C PRO A 231 -17.65 6.85 -18.66
N ILE A 232 -17.33 8.07 -19.09
CA ILE A 232 -17.79 8.60 -20.38
C ILE A 232 -17.32 7.70 -21.53
N LEU A 233 -16.04 7.35 -21.58
CA LEU A 233 -15.50 6.44 -22.59
C LEU A 233 -16.13 5.05 -22.50
N ARG A 234 -16.52 4.56 -21.30
CA ARG A 234 -17.26 3.30 -21.18
C ARG A 234 -18.66 3.38 -21.79
N PHE A 235 -19.33 4.52 -21.75
CA PHE A 235 -20.63 4.72 -22.39
C PHE A 235 -20.51 4.74 -23.92
N PHE A 236 -19.48 5.38 -24.47
CA PHE A 236 -19.33 5.50 -25.92
C PHE A 236 -18.62 4.30 -26.56
N TRP A 237 -17.64 3.72 -25.87
CA TRP A 237 -16.83 2.61 -26.35
C TRP A 237 -17.01 1.40 -25.43
N ALA A 238 -18.03 0.60 -25.70
CA ALA A 238 -18.15 -0.76 -25.19
C ALA A 238 -17.04 -1.63 -25.79
N SER A 239 -15.81 -1.51 -25.29
CA SER A 239 -14.68 -2.28 -25.77
C SER A 239 -14.69 -3.65 -25.10
N TYR A 240 -15.51 -4.56 -25.62
CA TYR A 240 -15.24 -5.98 -25.42
C TYR A 240 -13.99 -6.30 -26.23
N LYS A 241 -12.83 -6.37 -25.56
CA LYS A 241 -11.65 -7.01 -26.13
C LYS A 241 -11.84 -8.51 -25.92
N PRO A 242 -12.10 -9.32 -26.97
CA PRO A 242 -12.05 -10.77 -26.82
C PRO A 242 -10.66 -11.14 -26.30
N VAL A 243 -10.60 -11.66 -25.08
CA VAL A 243 -9.34 -12.11 -24.48
C VAL A 243 -9.14 -13.56 -24.90
N GLY A 244 -8.17 -13.78 -25.80
CA GLY A 244 -7.80 -15.11 -26.29
C GLY A 244 -8.23 -15.37 -27.74
N ARG A 245 -7.49 -16.24 -28.43
CA ARG A 245 -8.00 -16.89 -29.65
C ARG A 245 -9.05 -17.90 -29.21
N ALA A 246 -10.17 -17.98 -29.94
CA ALA A 246 -11.10 -19.08 -29.77
C ALA A 246 -10.31 -20.38 -29.98
N ASN A 247 -10.05 -21.10 -28.90
CA ASN A 247 -9.42 -22.41 -29.00
C ASN A 247 -10.45 -23.33 -29.65
N SER A 248 -10.06 -24.07 -30.68
CA SER A 248 -10.94 -25.03 -31.35
C SER A 248 -11.30 -26.22 -30.45
N THR A 249 -10.58 -26.41 -29.34
CA THR A 249 -10.91 -27.38 -28.31
C THR A 249 -12.17 -26.93 -27.59
N THR A 250 -13.22 -27.73 -27.69
CA THR A 250 -14.44 -27.51 -26.90
C THR A 250 -14.12 -27.64 -25.41
N PHE A 251 -14.88 -26.96 -24.55
CA PHE A 251 -14.65 -27.00 -23.10
C PHE A 251 -14.66 -28.43 -22.54
N SER A 252 -15.46 -29.31 -23.15
CA SER A 252 -15.54 -30.74 -22.86
C SER A 252 -14.30 -31.56 -23.23
N GLU A 253 -13.44 -31.05 -24.13
CA GLU A 253 -12.21 -31.73 -24.60
C GLU A 253 -10.96 -31.31 -23.80
N ALA A 254 -11.07 -30.31 -22.92
CA ALA A 254 -9.96 -29.83 -22.12
C ALA A 254 -9.69 -30.78 -20.93
N ILE A 255 -8.83 -31.78 -21.16
CA ILE A 255 -8.49 -32.86 -20.20
C ILE A 255 -7.99 -32.33 -18.84
N GLU A 256 -7.35 -31.15 -18.82
CA GLU A 256 -6.71 -30.59 -17.62
C GLU A 256 -7.55 -29.53 -16.89
N VAL A 257 -8.72 -29.15 -17.41
CA VAL A 257 -9.49 -28.04 -16.83
C VAL A 257 -10.56 -28.59 -15.89
N ASN A 258 -10.25 -28.58 -14.60
CA ASN A 258 -11.26 -28.79 -13.57
C ASN A 258 -12.34 -27.70 -13.68
N GLY A 259 -13.60 -28.10 -13.64
CA GLY A 259 -14.71 -27.15 -13.58
C GLY A 259 -14.58 -26.22 -12.38
N TYR A 260 -14.90 -24.94 -12.54
CA TYR A 260 -14.99 -24.04 -11.40
C TYR A 260 -16.19 -24.45 -10.54
N ILE A 261 -15.90 -25.04 -9.39
CA ILE A 261 -16.91 -25.43 -8.41
C ILE A 261 -16.85 -24.43 -7.26
N PRO A 262 -17.94 -23.70 -6.97
CA PRO A 262 -18.01 -22.79 -5.84
C PRO A 262 -17.63 -23.48 -4.52
N GLN A 263 -16.52 -23.04 -3.94
CA GLN A 263 -15.91 -23.63 -2.75
C GLN A 263 -15.68 -22.55 -1.68
N ALA A 264 -16.08 -22.83 -0.44
CA ALA A 264 -15.72 -22.03 0.73
C ALA A 264 -14.66 -22.76 1.56
N ARG A 265 -13.47 -22.19 1.66
CA ARG A 265 -12.45 -22.68 2.60
C ARG A 265 -12.70 -22.07 3.98
N ILE A 266 -13.07 -22.90 4.94
CA ILE A 266 -13.21 -22.50 6.34
C ILE A 266 -11.90 -22.77 7.07
N TYR A 267 -11.51 -21.85 7.96
CA TYR A 267 -10.36 -22.00 8.83
C TYR A 267 -10.45 -23.30 9.66
N ARG A 268 -9.35 -24.06 9.75
CA ARG A 268 -9.25 -25.37 10.43
C ARG A 268 -9.99 -26.55 9.80
N ARG A 269 -10.54 -26.42 8.59
CA ARG A 269 -10.98 -27.58 7.81
C ARG A 269 -9.92 -27.96 6.76
N PRO A 270 -9.55 -29.25 6.66
CA PRO A 270 -8.55 -29.70 5.68
C PRO A 270 -9.09 -29.67 4.25
N PHE A 271 -10.41 -29.79 4.07
CA PHE A 271 -11.10 -29.77 2.79
C PHE A 271 -12.06 -28.57 2.70
N PRO A 272 -12.22 -27.96 1.51
CA PRO A 272 -13.17 -26.88 1.30
C PRO A 272 -14.61 -27.40 1.38
N LEU A 273 -15.53 -26.54 1.80
CA LEU A 273 -16.96 -26.81 1.71
C LEU A 273 -17.47 -26.46 0.31
N LEU A 274 -18.34 -27.31 -0.22
CA LEU A 274 -19.01 -27.11 -1.50
C LEU A 274 -20.28 -26.29 -1.27
N LEU A 275 -20.42 -25.20 -2.03
CA LEU A 275 -21.56 -24.28 -1.93
C LEU A 275 -22.60 -24.50 -3.04
N CYS A 276 -22.52 -25.63 -3.73
CA CYS A 276 -23.32 -25.94 -4.90
C CYS A 276 -23.68 -27.42 -4.91
N ASP A 277 -24.76 -27.75 -5.61
CA ASP A 277 -25.16 -29.14 -5.79
C ASP A 277 -24.18 -29.83 -6.76
N ILE A 278 -23.61 -30.94 -6.29
CA ILE A 278 -22.63 -31.75 -7.01
C ILE A 278 -23.17 -33.15 -7.34
N SER A 279 -24.47 -33.40 -7.15
CA SER A 279 -25.08 -34.73 -7.36
C SER A 279 -24.84 -35.28 -8.77
N ASN A 280 -24.69 -34.40 -9.77
CA ASN A 280 -24.46 -34.76 -11.17
C ASN A 280 -23.00 -34.57 -11.62
N VAL A 281 -22.08 -34.29 -10.70
CA VAL A 281 -20.67 -34.00 -11.03
C VAL A 281 -19.81 -35.20 -10.67
N SER A 282 -19.00 -35.67 -11.61
CA SER A 282 -18.08 -36.78 -11.37
C SER A 282 -17.05 -36.41 -10.27
N PRO A 283 -16.81 -37.29 -9.27
CA PRO A 283 -15.92 -37.00 -8.13
C PRO A 283 -14.49 -36.59 -8.53
N GLY A 284 -14.02 -37.04 -9.69
CA GLY A 284 -12.69 -36.72 -10.22
C GLY A 284 -12.49 -35.26 -10.61
N LEU A 285 -13.57 -34.50 -10.88
CA LEU A 285 -13.48 -33.11 -11.33
C LEU A 285 -13.31 -32.09 -10.19
N LEU A 286 -13.50 -32.51 -8.94
CA LEU A 286 -13.39 -31.63 -7.77
C LEU A 286 -11.93 -31.22 -7.47
N GLY A 287 -10.94 -31.92 -8.06
CA GLY A 287 -9.52 -31.65 -7.88
C GLY A 287 -8.97 -32.02 -6.50
N TRP A 288 -9.81 -32.57 -5.62
CA TRP A 288 -9.44 -33.12 -4.31
C TRP A 288 -10.41 -34.23 -3.94
N THR A 289 -9.95 -35.17 -3.11
CA THR A 289 -10.75 -36.29 -2.60
C THR A 289 -10.43 -36.50 -1.13
N ASP A 290 -11.46 -36.53 -0.28
CA ASP A 290 -11.30 -36.89 1.13
C ASP A 290 -11.19 -38.43 1.24
N PRO A 291 -10.09 -38.98 1.81
CA PRO A 291 -9.90 -40.42 1.89
C PRO A 291 -10.86 -41.12 2.86
N PHE A 292 -11.51 -40.38 3.76
CA PHE A 292 -12.39 -40.95 4.78
C PHE A 292 -13.88 -40.69 4.53
N ARG A 293 -14.23 -39.69 3.73
CA ARG A 293 -15.62 -39.25 3.51
C ARG A 293 -15.85 -38.92 2.03
N GLY A 294 -17.06 -39.17 1.54
CA GLY A 294 -17.45 -38.74 0.20
C GLY A 294 -17.58 -37.22 0.08
N ASN A 295 -17.54 -36.69 -1.14
CA ASN A 295 -17.62 -35.25 -1.41
C ASN A 295 -18.93 -34.62 -0.91
N ASP A 296 -20.03 -35.39 -0.87
CA ASP A 296 -21.32 -34.97 -0.34
C ASP A 296 -21.26 -34.58 1.15
N HIS A 297 -20.32 -35.14 1.91
CA HIS A 297 -20.13 -34.76 3.30
C HIS A 297 -19.65 -33.31 3.46
N HIS A 298 -18.98 -32.77 2.45
CA HIS A 298 -18.50 -31.39 2.45
C HIS A 298 -19.47 -30.43 1.75
N ASN A 299 -20.62 -30.92 1.29
CA ASN A 299 -21.64 -30.12 0.63
C ASN A 299 -22.58 -29.47 1.64
N VAL A 300 -22.55 -28.13 1.71
CA VAL A 300 -23.37 -27.34 2.64
C VAL A 300 -24.86 -27.48 2.36
N ILE A 301 -25.23 -27.86 1.13
CA ILE A 301 -26.64 -28.09 0.76
C ILE A 301 -27.26 -29.21 1.59
N ASN A 302 -26.47 -30.23 1.93
CA ASN A 302 -26.94 -31.38 2.71
C ASN A 302 -27.19 -31.02 4.19
N ASP A 303 -26.60 -29.92 4.68
CA ASP A 303 -26.76 -29.46 6.06
C ASP A 303 -28.09 -28.70 6.28
N ILE A 304 -28.79 -28.28 5.20
CA ILE A 304 -30.04 -27.52 5.31
C ILE A 304 -31.24 -28.43 5.02
N PRO A 305 -32.02 -28.84 6.04
CA PRO A 305 -33.16 -29.72 5.84
C PRO A 305 -34.23 -29.06 4.97
N GLY A 306 -34.76 -29.80 4.00
CA GLY A 306 -35.84 -29.35 3.10
C GLY A 306 -35.38 -28.78 1.75
N LEU A 307 -34.07 -28.51 1.56
CA LEU A 307 -33.53 -28.08 0.26
C LEU A 307 -33.36 -29.25 -0.72
N LEU A 308 -33.01 -30.44 -0.22
CA LEU A 308 -32.84 -31.63 -1.05
C LEU A 308 -34.12 -32.10 -1.74
N ASN A 309 -35.29 -31.80 -1.16
CA ASN A 309 -36.59 -32.22 -1.69
C ASN A 309 -37.23 -31.17 -2.62
N LYS A 310 -36.65 -29.97 -2.73
CA LYS A 310 -37.12 -28.97 -3.70
C LYS A 310 -36.58 -29.33 -5.08
N THR A 311 -37.36 -30.14 -5.80
CA THR A 311 -37.18 -30.34 -7.25
C THR A 311 -37.28 -28.99 -7.96
N SER A 312 -36.54 -28.82 -9.07
CA SER A 312 -36.42 -27.56 -9.82
C SER A 312 -37.74 -26.90 -10.26
N ASP A 313 -38.88 -27.58 -10.11
CA ASP A 313 -40.22 -27.03 -10.39
C ASP A 313 -40.74 -26.05 -9.32
N ASP A 314 -40.21 -26.05 -8.09
CA ASP A 314 -40.77 -25.28 -6.95
C ASP A 314 -40.05 -23.93 -6.70
N GLY A 315 -39.31 -23.43 -7.69
CA GLY A 315 -38.64 -22.13 -7.67
C GLY A 315 -37.14 -22.16 -8.01
N SER A 316 -36.54 -20.97 -8.15
CA SER A 316 -35.12 -20.82 -8.45
C SER A 316 -34.26 -21.51 -7.38
N PRO A 317 -33.25 -22.31 -7.75
CA PRO A 317 -32.40 -23.00 -6.78
C PRO A 317 -31.69 -21.96 -5.90
N LEU A 318 -31.70 -22.18 -4.58
CA LEU A 318 -31.10 -21.26 -3.61
C LEU A 318 -29.57 -21.17 -3.79
N PHE A 319 -28.97 -22.24 -4.33
CA PHE A 319 -27.56 -22.35 -4.65
C PHE A 319 -27.37 -22.56 -6.16
N SER A 320 -26.24 -22.12 -6.68
CA SER A 320 -25.85 -22.36 -8.07
C SER A 320 -25.72 -23.86 -8.35
N ILE A 321 -26.34 -24.34 -9.42
CA ILE A 321 -26.21 -25.73 -9.90
C ILE A 321 -24.98 -25.82 -10.80
N VAL A 322 -24.08 -26.77 -10.53
CA VAL A 322 -22.97 -27.07 -11.43
C VAL A 322 -23.46 -28.05 -12.49
N LYS A 323 -23.34 -27.67 -13.77
CA LYS A 323 -23.63 -28.57 -14.89
C LYS A 323 -22.32 -29.09 -15.45
N GLU A 324 -22.16 -30.42 -15.43
CA GLU A 324 -21.12 -31.11 -16.16
C GLU A 324 -21.55 -31.27 -17.63
N TRP A 325 -20.63 -31.02 -18.56
CA TRP A 325 -20.84 -31.21 -19.99
C TRP A 325 -19.87 -32.28 -20.47
N PRO A 326 -20.23 -33.57 -20.35
CA PRO A 326 -19.34 -34.66 -20.72
C PRO A 326 -19.05 -34.61 -22.24
N PRO A 327 -17.87 -35.08 -22.69
CA PRO A 327 -17.57 -35.17 -24.10
C PRO A 327 -18.59 -36.06 -24.82
N ILE A 328 -18.99 -35.67 -26.03
CA ILE A 328 -19.96 -36.41 -26.84
C ILE A 328 -19.34 -37.78 -27.17
N ALA A 329 -19.89 -38.83 -26.57
CA ALA A 329 -19.50 -40.21 -26.82
C ALA A 329 -19.71 -40.55 -28.31
N GLY A 330 -18.65 -40.51 -29.11
CA GLY A 330 -18.73 -40.73 -30.55
C GLY A 330 -17.55 -40.21 -31.38
N LYS A 331 -16.67 -39.37 -30.81
CA LYS A 331 -15.36 -39.06 -31.41
C LYS A 331 -14.24 -39.64 -30.55
N SER A 332 -14.04 -40.95 -30.66
CA SER A 332 -12.71 -41.51 -30.40
C SER A 332 -11.79 -40.97 -31.50
N SER A 333 -10.83 -40.13 -31.11
CA SER A 333 -9.73 -39.70 -31.99
C SER A 333 -8.92 -40.90 -32.47
#